data_AF-A0AA38KQR4-F1
#
_entry.id   AF-A0AA38KQR4-F1
#
_cell.length_a   1.000
_cell.length_b   1.000
_cell.length_c   1.000
_cell.angle_alpha   90.00
_cell.angle_beta   90.00
_cell.angle_gamma   90.00
#
_symmetry.space_group_name_H-M   'P 1'
#
loop_
_entity.id
_entity.type
_entity.pdbx_description
1 polymer ?
#
loop_
_entity_poly.entity_id
_entity_poly.type
_entity_poly.pdbx_seq_one_letter_code
_entity_poly.pdbx_strand_id
1 'polypeptide(L)'
;INEWLVRVGICPQFKNGLRVTDVPTMEVVEMVLVGKAIVDNGSILVIAFVVTDDNEQVYNINANTMTGEIVASLGAEKLILLTDVAGLLLDNDNPESLMKEVDIKGVKKLVEQQTISGGMILKVNCCV
;
A
#
# COMPACT_ATOMS: atom_id res chain seq x y z
N ILE A 1 4.66 -14.63 -10.04
CA ILE A 1 3.85 -14.65 -8.79
C ILE A 1 4.69 -15.10 -7.58
N ASN A 2 5.27 -16.31 -7.55
CA ASN A 2 6.03 -16.75 -6.36
C ASN A 2 7.25 -15.85 -6.03
N GLU A 3 8.00 -15.37 -7.02
CA GLU A 3 9.06 -14.37 -6.80
C GLU A 3 8.54 -13.04 -6.26
N TRP A 4 7.34 -12.62 -6.68
CA TRP A 4 6.72 -11.38 -6.22
C TRP A 4 6.24 -11.50 -4.78
N LEU A 5 5.62 -12.63 -4.40
CA LEU A 5 5.18 -12.91 -3.03
C LEU A 5 6.35 -12.92 -2.04
N VAL A 6 7.50 -13.46 -2.45
CA VAL A 6 8.74 -13.40 -1.65
C VAL A 6 9.23 -11.96 -1.47
N ARG A 7 9.08 -11.10 -2.49
CA ARG A 7 9.47 -9.69 -2.41
C ARG A 7 8.59 -8.88 -1.47
N VAL A 8 7.30 -9.22 -1.36
CA VAL A 8 6.33 -8.53 -0.49
C VAL A 8 6.14 -9.21 0.87
N GLY A 9 6.95 -10.22 1.20
CA GLY A 9 6.92 -10.91 2.49
C GLY A 9 5.69 -11.81 2.71
N ILE A 10 4.96 -12.16 1.65
CA ILE A 10 3.81 -13.06 1.71
C ILE A 10 4.32 -14.50 1.50
N CYS A 11 4.34 -15.29 2.58
CA CYS A 11 4.73 -16.69 2.51
C CYS A 11 3.64 -17.53 1.83
N PRO A 12 3.91 -18.18 0.67
CA PRO A 12 2.94 -19.07 0.05
C PRO A 12 2.65 -20.26 0.97
N GLN A 13 1.41 -20.40 1.42
CA GLN A 13 1.01 -21.57 2.19
C GLN A 13 0.42 -22.64 1.28
N PHE A 14 0.67 -23.91 1.59
CA PHE A 14 0.12 -25.04 0.85
C PHE A 14 -0.57 -25.99 1.83
N LYS A 15 -1.80 -26.41 1.49
CA LYS A 15 -2.59 -27.38 2.25
C LYS A 15 -3.04 -28.47 1.28
N ASN A 16 -2.67 -29.72 1.55
CA ASN A 16 -2.97 -30.88 0.70
C ASN A 16 -2.51 -30.73 -0.76
N GLY A 17 -1.36 -30.09 -0.99
CA GLY A 17 -0.81 -29.86 -2.34
C GLY A 17 -1.45 -28.68 -3.10
N LEU A 18 -2.48 -28.05 -2.54
CA LEU A 18 -3.07 -26.83 -3.09
C LEU A 18 -2.46 -25.61 -2.40
N ARG A 19 -2.16 -24.56 -3.19
CA ARG A 19 -1.76 -23.27 -2.64
C ARG A 19 -2.97 -22.62 -1.97
N VAL A 20 -2.83 -22.30 -0.69
CA VAL A 20 -3.80 -21.55 0.09
C VAL A 20 -3.49 -20.07 -0.07
N THR A 21 -4.42 -19.36 -0.67
CA THR A 21 -4.49 -17.90 -0.64
C THR A 21 -5.53 -17.57 0.42
N ASP A 22 -5.17 -16.77 1.42
CA ASP A 22 -6.15 -16.32 2.41
C ASP A 22 -7.17 -15.36 1.77
N VAL A 23 -8.33 -15.23 2.42
CA VAL A 23 -9.42 -14.39 1.92
C VAL A 23 -8.96 -12.96 1.64
N PRO A 24 -8.20 -12.29 2.53
CA PRO A 24 -7.72 -10.93 2.26
C PRO A 24 -6.79 -10.85 1.04
N THR A 25 -5.91 -11.84 0.82
CA THR A 25 -5.05 -11.86 -0.37
C THR A 25 -5.87 -12.09 -1.64
N MET A 26 -6.94 -12.89 -1.59
CA MET A 26 -7.81 -13.10 -2.76
C MET A 26 -8.55 -11.82 -3.15
N GLU A 27 -9.08 -11.07 -2.18
CA GLU A 27 -9.74 -9.78 -2.43
C GLU A 27 -8.80 -8.77 -3.10
N VAL A 28 -7.54 -8.70 -2.67
CA VAL A 28 -6.53 -7.85 -3.32
C VAL A 28 -6.28 -8.29 -4.76
N VAL A 29 -6.16 -9.59 -5.02
CA VAL A 29 -5.97 -10.12 -6.38
C VAL A 29 -7.16 -9.77 -7.28
N GLU A 30 -8.39 -9.91 -6.79
CA GLU A 30 -9.59 -9.53 -7.53
C GLU A 30 -9.61 -8.03 -7.86
N MET A 31 -9.33 -7.18 -6.88
CA MET A 31 -9.24 -5.73 -7.08
C MET A 31 -8.19 -5.36 -8.14
N VAL A 32 -7.02 -6.01 -8.13
CA VAL A 32 -5.96 -5.79 -9.12
C VAL A 32 -6.39 -6.23 -10.52
N LEU A 33 -6.99 -7.41 -10.64
CA LEU A 33 -7.41 -7.95 -11.95
C LEU A 33 -8.52 -7.10 -12.58
N VAL A 34 -9.52 -6.72 -11.79
CA VAL A 34 -10.60 -5.82 -12.23
C VAL A 34 -10.01 -4.45 -12.57
N GLY A 35 -9.13 -3.93 -11.72
CA GLY A 35 -8.46 -2.65 -11.94
C GLY A 35 -7.68 -2.61 -13.25
N LYS A 36 -6.90 -3.65 -13.55
CA LYS A 36 -6.13 -3.77 -14.80
C LYS A 36 -7.05 -3.71 -16.01
N ALA A 37 -8.15 -4.47 -16.01
CA ALA A 37 -9.10 -4.48 -17.11
C ALA A 37 -9.78 -3.11 -17.32
N ILE A 38 -10.12 -2.40 -16.24
CA ILE A 38 -10.71 -1.05 -16.30
C ILE A 38 -9.72 -0.06 -16.91
N VAL A 39 -8.48 -0.07 -16.42
CA VAL A 39 -7.42 0.85 -16.88
C VAL A 39 -7.03 0.58 -18.34
N ASP A 40 -6.88 -0.69 -18.73
CA ASP A 40 -6.53 -1.07 -20.11
C ASP A 40 -7.62 -0.66 -21.12
N ASN A 41 -8.87 -0.51 -20.67
CA ASN A 41 -9.97 0.05 -21.47
C ASN A 41 -10.03 1.59 -21.47
N GLY A 42 -9.03 2.27 -20.90
CA GLY A 42 -8.94 3.74 -20.87
C GLY A 42 -9.86 4.42 -19.86
N SER A 43 -10.40 3.67 -18.89
CA SER A 43 -11.29 4.22 -17.86
C SER A 43 -10.49 4.67 -16.63
N ILE A 44 -11.01 5.70 -15.94
CA ILE A 44 -10.48 6.14 -14.64
C ILE A 44 -11.01 5.19 -13.56
N LEU A 45 -10.09 4.49 -12.89
CA LEU A 45 -10.42 3.61 -11.78
C LEU A 45 -10.51 4.40 -10.47
N VAL A 46 -11.65 4.29 -9.78
CA VAL A 46 -11.85 4.85 -8.44
C VAL A 46 -12.20 3.70 -7.50
N ILE A 47 -11.39 3.48 -6.46
CA ILE A 47 -11.55 2.36 -5.51
C ILE A 47 -11.93 2.92 -4.14
N ALA A 48 -12.95 2.33 -3.52
CA ALA A 48 -13.29 2.52 -2.12
C ALA A 48 -12.82 1.30 -1.30
N PHE A 49 -12.15 1.53 -0.17
CA PHE A 49 -11.57 0.46 0.65
C PHE A 49 -12.55 -0.01 1.73
N VAL A 50 -13.46 -0.90 1.32
CA VAL A 50 -14.39 -1.62 2.18
C VAL A 50 -14.36 -3.10 1.85
N VAL A 51 -14.42 -3.96 2.86
CA VAL A 51 -14.42 -5.43 2.68
C VAL A 51 -15.49 -6.06 3.55
N THR A 52 -15.81 -7.32 3.26
CA THR A 52 -16.73 -8.14 4.05
C THR A 52 -16.03 -9.41 4.49
N ASP A 53 -16.26 -9.86 5.72
CA ASP A 53 -15.82 -11.19 6.14
C ASP A 53 -16.82 -12.28 5.70
N ASP A 54 -16.51 -13.54 6.02
CA ASP A 54 -17.37 -14.71 5.73
C ASP A 54 -18.76 -14.63 6.38
N ASN A 55 -18.98 -13.72 7.33
CA ASN A 55 -20.25 -13.49 8.01
C ASN A 55 -21.01 -12.27 7.45
N GLU A 56 -20.58 -11.73 6.29
CA GLU A 56 -21.12 -10.52 5.67
C GLU A 56 -20.93 -9.24 6.52
N GLN A 57 -20.05 -9.29 7.54
CA GLN A 57 -19.75 -8.11 8.35
C GLN A 57 -18.84 -7.18 7.55
N VAL A 58 -19.27 -5.92 7.40
CA VAL A 58 -18.52 -4.90 6.67
C VAL A 58 -17.44 -4.29 7.54
N TYR A 59 -16.24 -4.12 6.97
CA TYR A 59 -15.09 -3.47 7.58
C TYR A 59 -14.59 -2.32 6.72
N ASN A 60 -14.18 -1.24 7.38
CA ASN A 60 -13.48 -0.12 6.75
C ASN A 60 -11.97 -0.35 6.85
N ILE A 61 -11.28 -0.38 5.72
CA ILE A 61 -9.83 -0.62 5.66
C ILE A 61 -9.10 0.69 5.41
N ASN A 62 -7.97 0.87 6.11
CA ASN A 62 -7.06 1.96 5.82
C ASN A 62 -6.43 1.79 4.43
N ALA A 63 -6.76 2.71 3.52
CA ALA A 63 -6.29 2.72 2.13
C ALA A 63 -4.77 2.60 1.99
N ASN A 64 -3.98 3.18 2.91
CA ASN A 64 -2.52 3.15 2.82
C ASN A 64 -1.96 1.73 2.86
N THR A 65 -2.65 0.80 3.54
CA THR A 65 -2.16 -0.57 3.73
C THR A 65 -2.16 -1.38 2.43
N MET A 66 -3.16 -1.15 1.56
CA MET A 66 -3.37 -1.94 0.35
C MET A 66 -3.03 -1.18 -0.93
N THR A 67 -2.97 0.15 -0.88
CA THR A 67 -2.72 0.97 -2.08
C THR A 67 -1.37 0.66 -2.71
N GLY A 68 -0.31 0.49 -1.93
CA GLY A 68 1.03 0.20 -2.44
C GLY A 68 1.06 -1.07 -3.30
N GLU A 69 0.47 -2.15 -2.80
CA GLU A 69 0.38 -3.43 -3.50
C GLU A 69 -0.47 -3.37 -4.78
N ILE A 70 -1.63 -2.71 -4.72
CA ILE A 70 -2.50 -2.54 -5.89
C ILE A 70 -1.80 -1.74 -6.97
N VAL A 71 -1.20 -0.60 -6.60
CA VAL A 71 -0.53 0.32 -7.52
C VAL A 71 0.73 -0.32 -8.13
N ALA A 72 1.51 -1.06 -7.33
CA ALA A 72 2.65 -1.84 -7.80
C ALA A 72 2.21 -2.94 -8.80
N SER A 73 1.11 -3.64 -8.49
CA SER A 73 0.58 -4.71 -9.35
C SER A 73 -0.02 -4.19 -10.66
N LEU A 74 -0.60 -2.99 -10.65
CA LEU A 74 -1.06 -2.30 -11.86
C LEU A 74 0.10 -1.74 -12.70
N GLY A 75 1.33 -1.77 -12.19
CA GLY A 75 2.52 -1.26 -12.88
C GLY A 75 2.53 0.26 -13.00
N ALA A 76 1.96 0.97 -12.02
CA ALA A 76 1.96 2.43 -12.03
C ALA A 76 3.39 2.97 -11.86
N GLU A 77 3.72 4.01 -12.63
CA GLU A 77 5.03 4.67 -12.55
C GLU A 77 5.19 5.51 -11.28
N LYS A 78 4.09 6.07 -10.76
CA LYS A 78 4.09 7.01 -9.63
C LYS A 78 2.89 6.77 -8.72
N LEU A 79 3.15 6.77 -7.41
CA LEU A 79 2.15 6.85 -6.36
C LEU A 79 2.13 8.27 -5.79
N ILE A 80 0.96 8.90 -5.76
CA ILE A 80 0.76 10.22 -5.15
C ILE A 80 -0.19 10.07 -3.97
N LEU A 81 0.29 10.36 -2.76
CA LEU A 81 -0.53 10.38 -1.55
C LEU A 81 -0.89 11.82 -1.22
N LEU A 82 -2.19 12.14 -1.25
CA LEU A 82 -2.69 13.44 -0.80
C LEU A 82 -2.92 13.41 0.70
N THR A 83 -2.48 14.47 1.39
CA THR A 83 -2.58 14.60 2.84
C THR A 83 -2.84 16.06 3.22
N ASP A 84 -3.29 16.26 4.45
CA ASP A 84 -3.54 17.55 5.10
C ASP A 84 -2.27 18.27 5.62
N VAL A 85 -1.09 17.70 5.41
CA VAL A 85 0.21 18.29 5.75
C VAL A 85 1.03 18.52 4.49
N ALA A 86 2.02 19.42 4.54
CA ALA A 86 2.82 19.76 3.36
C ALA A 86 3.67 18.58 2.83
N GLY A 87 4.00 17.61 3.69
CA GLY A 87 4.81 16.45 3.36
C GLY A 87 5.58 15.94 4.58
N LEU A 88 6.77 15.39 4.36
CA LEU A 88 7.69 14.97 5.42
C LEU A 88 8.50 16.18 5.92
N LEU A 89 8.38 16.50 7.20
CA LEU A 89 9.17 17.54 7.88
C LEU A 89 10.32 16.87 8.65
N LEU A 90 11.53 17.43 8.59
CA LEU A 90 12.63 17.02 9.47
C LEU A 90 12.41 17.46 10.91
N ASP A 91 11.74 18.60 11.07
CA ASP A 91 11.38 19.21 12.34
C ASP A 91 9.89 19.62 12.28
N ASN A 92 9.07 18.99 13.11
CA ASN A 92 7.62 19.22 13.11
C ASN A 92 7.23 20.65 13.51
N ASP A 93 8.12 21.37 14.20
CA ASP A 93 7.88 22.76 14.62
C ASP A 93 8.37 23.78 13.57
N ASN A 94 9.07 23.33 12.52
CA ASN A 94 9.60 24.18 11.47
C ASN A 94 9.09 23.78 10.06
N PRO A 95 8.12 24.51 9.49
CA PRO A 95 7.60 24.24 8.15
C PRO A 95 8.64 24.36 7.02
N GLU A 96 9.72 25.12 7.20
CA GLU A 96 10.80 25.21 6.22
C GLU A 96 11.66 23.94 6.16
N SER A 97 11.50 23.06 7.15
CA SER A 97 12.18 21.75 7.21
C SER A 97 11.57 20.70 6.27
N LEU A 98 10.69 21.12 5.34
CA LEU A 98 10.06 20.26 4.35
C LEU A 98 11.09 19.57 3.46
N MET A 99 11.05 18.24 3.52
CA MET A 99 11.86 17.36 2.72
C MET A 99 11.24 17.22 1.32
N LYS A 100 11.96 17.72 0.31
CA LYS A 100 11.50 17.66 -1.09
C LYS A 100 11.67 16.28 -1.72
N GLU A 101 12.69 15.54 -1.29
CA GLU A 101 13.02 14.21 -1.80
C GLU A 101 13.74 13.42 -0.71
N VAL A 102 13.50 12.11 -0.70
CA VAL A 102 14.17 11.16 0.18
C VAL A 102 14.18 9.79 -0.47
N ASP A 103 15.29 9.07 -0.33
CA ASP A 103 15.41 7.71 -0.81
C ASP A 103 14.94 6.69 0.23
N ILE A 104 14.83 5.43 -0.19
CA ILE A 104 14.40 4.31 0.67
C ILE A 104 15.26 4.19 1.93
N LYS A 105 16.57 4.42 1.83
CA LYS A 105 17.48 4.33 2.97
C LYS A 105 17.26 5.47 3.96
N GLY A 106 17.11 6.69 3.46
CA GLY A 106 16.80 7.88 4.25
C GLY A 106 15.49 7.72 5.00
N VAL A 107 14.45 7.24 4.31
CA VAL A 107 13.15 6.93 4.91
C VAL A 107 13.30 5.95 6.08
N LYS A 108 13.96 4.81 5.88
CA LYS A 108 14.14 3.80 6.94
C LYS A 108 14.84 4.38 8.16
N LYS A 109 15.88 5.18 7.94
CA LYS A 109 16.60 5.87 9.02
C LYS A 109 15.71 6.86 9.78
N LEU A 110 14.88 7.63 9.08
CA LEU A 110 13.96 8.60 9.70
C LEU A 110 12.86 7.92 10.54
N VAL A 111 12.43 6.71 10.14
CA VAL A 111 11.52 5.88 10.96
C VAL A 111 12.25 5.37 12.20
N GLU A 112 13.47 4.84 12.07
CA GLU A 112 14.28 4.37 13.21
C GLU A 112 14.59 5.49 14.21
N GLN A 113 14.83 6.70 13.72
CA GLN A 113 15.09 7.90 14.52
C GLN A 113 13.82 8.52 15.14
N GLN A 114 12.64 7.94 14.89
CA GLN A 114 11.33 8.43 15.33
C GLN A 114 10.97 9.83 14.82
N THR A 115 11.68 10.35 13.82
CA THR A 115 11.30 11.59 13.12
C THR A 115 9.98 11.37 12.37
N ILE A 116 9.84 10.22 11.70
CA ILE A 116 8.56 9.78 11.11
C ILE A 116 7.81 8.95 12.14
N SER A 117 6.62 9.41 12.55
CA SER A 117 5.81 8.77 13.57
C SER A 117 4.31 8.80 13.28
N GLY A 118 3.54 8.07 14.08
CA GLY A 118 2.07 8.04 14.00
C GLY A 118 1.55 7.56 12.64
N GLY A 119 0.50 8.22 12.13
CA GLY A 119 -0.11 7.87 10.84
C GLY A 119 0.82 8.02 9.63
N MET A 120 1.91 8.78 9.76
CA MET A 120 2.89 8.95 8.67
C MET A 120 3.69 7.67 8.41
N ILE A 121 3.90 6.81 9.42
CA ILE A 121 4.56 5.51 9.25
C ILE A 121 3.81 4.66 8.22
N LEU A 122 2.47 4.62 8.30
CA LEU A 122 1.65 3.83 7.37
C LEU A 122 1.72 4.36 5.93
N LYS A 123 1.72 5.69 5.76
CA LYS A 123 1.83 6.35 4.45
C LYS A 123 3.19 6.09 3.82
N VAL A 124 4.24 6.18 4.63
CA VAL A 124 5.61 5.99 4.17
C VAL A 124 5.86 4.53 3.82
N ASN A 125 5.46 3.59 4.67
CA ASN A 125 5.57 2.15 4.40
C ASN A 125 4.81 1.70 3.14
N CYS A 126 3.74 2.39 2.76
CA CYS A 126 3.05 2.16 1.48
C CYS A 126 3.94 2.45 0.26
N CYS A 127 4.93 3.34 0.40
CA CYS A 127 5.81 3.79 -0.67
C CYS A 127 7.15 3.03 -0.77
N VAL A 128 7.50 2.19 0.22
CA VAL A 128 8.83 1.52 0.33
C VAL A 128 8.73 0.03 0.08
#